data_AF-P13770-F1
#
_entry.id   AF-P13770-F1
#
_cell.length_a   1.000
_cell.length_b   1.000
_cell.length_c   1.000
_cell.angle_alpha   90.00
_cell.angle_beta   90.00
_cell.angle_gamma   90.00
#
_symmetry.space_group_name_H-M   'P 1'
#
loop_
_entity.id
_entity.type
_entity.pdbx_description
1 polymer ?
#
loop_
_entity_poly.entity_id
_entity_poly.type
_entity_poly.pdbx_seq_one_letter_code
_entity_poly.pdbx_strand_id
1 'polypeptide(L)'
;MATFSKLSERKRSTFIKYSREIRQSVQYDREAQIVKFNYHLKRPHELKDVLDKTFAPIVFEVSSTKKVESMVELAAKMDKVEGKGGHNAVAEEITKIVRADDIWTLLSGVEVTIQKRAFKRSLRAELKYVLITSFFNCSRHSDLKNADPTKFELVKNRYLNRVLRVLVCETKTRKPRYIYFFPVNKKTDPLIALHDLFSEAEPVPKSRASHQKTDQEWQMLRDSLLTNYDRFIATHAKQAVFGIKHGPKSHLGRHLMSSYLSHTNHGQWVSPFGNWSAGKDTVESNVARAKYVHIQADIPDELFAFLSQYYIQTPSGDFELIDSSEQPTTFINNLSTQEDISKSYGTWTQVVGQDVLEYVHSYAMGKLGIRK
;
A
#
# COMPACT_ATOMS: atom_id res chain seq x y z
N MET A 1 -36.27 19.24 12.69
CA MET A 1 -35.24 18.43 13.39
C MET A 1 -33.91 18.69 12.72
N ALA A 2 -32.95 19.31 13.40
CA ALA A 2 -31.63 19.63 12.85
C ALA A 2 -30.90 18.33 12.47
N THR A 3 -30.70 18.15 11.16
CA THR A 3 -30.10 16.97 10.57
C THR A 3 -28.60 16.98 10.79
N PHE A 4 -28.14 16.45 11.92
CA PHE A 4 -26.90 15.68 11.85
C PHE A 4 -27.23 14.50 10.93
N SER A 5 -26.83 14.67 9.67
CA SER A 5 -27.05 13.74 8.55
C SER A 5 -27.02 12.28 9.00
N LYS A 6 -27.98 11.46 8.54
CA LYS A 6 -28.06 9.99 8.70
C LYS A 6 -26.71 9.42 9.16
N LEU A 7 -26.66 8.85 10.38
CA LEU A 7 -25.44 8.32 10.97
C LEU A 7 -24.64 7.54 9.92
N SER A 8 -23.55 8.14 9.46
CA SER A 8 -22.68 7.54 8.45
C SER A 8 -21.57 6.79 9.17
N GLU A 9 -21.28 5.56 8.74
CA GLU A 9 -20.15 4.80 9.25
C GLU A 9 -18.83 5.58 9.11
N ARG A 10 -17.94 5.41 10.10
CA ARG A 10 -16.58 5.98 10.10
C ARG A 10 -15.56 4.85 10.19
N LYS A 11 -14.54 4.91 9.33
CA LYS A 11 -13.36 4.04 9.42
C LYS A 11 -12.74 4.12 10.82
N ARG A 12 -12.23 3.00 11.32
CA ARG A 12 -11.56 2.91 12.64
C ARG A 12 -10.42 3.91 12.79
N SER A 13 -9.61 4.12 11.75
CA SER A 13 -8.52 5.10 11.77
C SER A 13 -9.02 6.55 11.92
N THR A 14 -10.13 6.89 11.27
CA THR A 14 -10.79 8.21 11.43
C THR A 14 -11.33 8.37 12.84
N PHE A 15 -11.98 7.34 13.38
CA PHE A 15 -12.46 7.34 14.77
C PHE A 15 -11.32 7.55 15.77
N ILE A 16 -10.24 6.75 15.67
CA ILE A 16 -9.07 6.88 16.56
C ILE A 16 -8.47 8.28 16.46
N LYS A 17 -8.32 8.82 15.25
CA LYS A 17 -7.80 10.18 15.04
C LYS A 17 -8.67 11.22 15.74
N TYR A 18 -9.98 11.18 15.53
CA TYR A 18 -10.90 12.19 16.09
C TYR A 18 -11.07 12.02 17.61
N SER A 19 -11.08 10.78 18.11
CA SER A 19 -11.10 10.50 19.54
C SER A 19 -9.84 11.02 20.24
N ARG A 20 -8.66 10.84 19.64
CA ARG A 20 -7.42 11.41 20.17
C ARG A 20 -7.46 12.94 20.22
N GLU A 21 -7.96 13.58 19.16
CA GLU A 21 -8.10 15.03 19.11
C GLU A 21 -9.00 15.57 20.23
N ILE A 22 -10.16 14.94 20.45
CA ILE A 22 -11.05 15.30 21.56
C ILE A 22 -10.32 15.10 22.89
N ARG A 23 -9.68 13.95 23.13
CA ARG A 23 -8.96 13.69 24.39
C ARG A 23 -7.87 14.71 24.69
N GLN A 24 -7.20 15.23 23.68
CA GLN A 24 -6.12 16.21 23.83
C GLN A 24 -6.63 17.65 24.04
N SER A 25 -7.88 17.92 23.69
CA SER A 25 -8.47 19.27 23.72
C SER A 25 -9.63 19.43 24.69
N VAL A 26 -10.16 18.33 25.24
CA VAL A 26 -11.33 18.37 26.11
C VAL A 26 -11.01 19.07 27.43
N GLN A 27 -11.84 20.02 27.79
CA GLN A 27 -11.81 20.74 29.06
C GLN A 27 -13.23 20.80 29.61
N TYR A 28 -13.37 20.69 30.93
CA TYR A 28 -14.66 20.79 31.60
C TYR A 28 -14.58 21.81 32.72
N ASP A 29 -15.36 22.88 32.59
CA ASP A 29 -15.61 23.85 33.64
C ASP A 29 -16.85 23.41 34.43
N ARG A 30 -16.61 22.99 35.67
CA ARG A 30 -17.66 22.47 36.56
C ARG A 30 -18.59 23.58 37.05
N GLU A 31 -18.08 24.78 37.29
CA GLU A 31 -18.87 25.90 37.84
C GLU A 31 -19.82 26.43 36.78
N ALA A 32 -19.31 26.65 35.57
CA ALA A 32 -20.09 27.14 34.44
C ALA A 32 -20.89 26.05 33.71
N GLN A 33 -20.69 24.76 34.05
CA GLN A 33 -21.23 23.60 33.32
C GLN A 33 -20.85 23.59 31.82
N ILE A 34 -19.61 23.99 31.50
CA ILE A 34 -19.13 24.11 30.10
C ILE A 34 -18.16 22.98 29.74
N VAL A 35 -18.45 22.26 28.66
CA VAL A 35 -17.53 21.28 28.04
C VAL A 35 -16.97 21.85 26.74
N LYS A 36 -15.65 22.05 26.69
CA LYS A 36 -14.93 22.55 25.50
C LYS A 36 -14.14 21.43 24.84
N PHE A 37 -14.14 21.33 23.51
CA PHE A 37 -13.23 20.43 22.78
C PHE A 37 -13.07 20.80 21.31
N ASN A 38 -12.00 20.30 20.69
CA ASN A 38 -11.74 20.45 19.27
C ASN A 38 -12.29 19.25 18.49
N TYR A 39 -12.92 19.51 17.34
CA TYR A 39 -13.41 18.45 16.48
C TYR A 39 -13.27 18.78 14.98
N HIS A 40 -13.12 17.75 14.15
CA HIS A 40 -12.84 17.93 12.72
C HIS A 40 -14.11 18.16 11.90
N LEU A 41 -14.75 19.32 12.09
CA LEU A 41 -15.97 19.73 11.36
C LEU A 41 -15.78 21.02 10.58
N LYS A 42 -16.53 21.16 9.48
CA LYS A 42 -16.65 22.46 8.78
C LYS A 42 -17.62 23.40 9.49
N ARG A 43 -18.63 22.87 10.19
CA ARG A 43 -19.70 23.61 10.86
C ARG A 43 -19.84 23.15 12.31
N PRO A 44 -19.02 23.71 13.24
CA PRO A 44 -19.07 23.28 14.64
C PRO A 44 -20.37 23.66 15.35
N HIS A 45 -21.05 24.74 14.93
CA HIS A 45 -22.31 25.20 15.52
C HIS A 45 -23.44 24.15 15.41
N GLU A 46 -23.56 23.47 14.26
CA GLU A 46 -24.57 22.41 14.08
C GLU A 46 -24.39 21.26 15.09
N LEU A 47 -23.15 20.96 15.50
CA LEU A 47 -22.87 19.95 16.52
C LEU A 47 -23.16 20.49 17.92
N LYS A 48 -22.74 21.73 18.18
CA LYS A 48 -23.01 22.43 19.44
C LYS A 48 -24.51 22.43 19.76
N ASP A 49 -25.34 22.88 18.82
CA ASP A 49 -26.79 23.00 19.04
C ASP A 49 -27.44 21.65 19.37
N VAL A 50 -26.96 20.56 18.76
CA VAL A 50 -27.43 19.20 19.05
C VAL A 50 -26.97 18.73 20.43
N LEU A 51 -25.72 18.99 20.81
CA LEU A 51 -25.16 18.60 22.10
C LEU A 51 -25.81 19.36 23.26
N ASP A 52 -25.93 20.69 23.15
CA ASP A 52 -26.57 21.56 24.14
C ASP A 52 -28.01 21.11 24.42
N LYS A 53 -28.76 20.77 23.37
CA LYS A 53 -30.13 20.26 23.50
C LYS A 53 -30.18 18.87 24.14
N THR A 54 -29.22 18.01 23.83
CA THR A 54 -29.23 16.60 24.25
C THR A 54 -28.79 16.43 25.71
N PHE A 55 -27.85 17.26 26.18
CA PHE A 55 -27.20 17.12 27.48
C PHE A 55 -27.43 18.33 28.40
N ALA A 56 -28.52 19.07 28.23
CA ALA A 56 -28.91 20.14 29.13
C ALA A 56 -28.87 19.66 30.60
N PRO A 57 -28.31 20.45 31.55
CA PRO A 57 -27.92 21.86 31.44
C PRO A 57 -26.48 22.13 30.96
N ILE A 58 -25.74 21.11 30.49
CA ILE A 58 -24.34 21.28 30.05
C ILE A 58 -24.30 22.09 28.75
N VAL A 59 -23.43 23.10 28.72
CA VAL A 59 -23.16 23.92 27.53
C VAL A 59 -21.89 23.43 26.84
N PHE A 60 -21.93 23.28 25.52
CA PHE A 60 -20.80 22.81 24.72
C PHE A 60 -20.14 23.96 23.95
N GLU A 61 -18.81 24.00 23.97
CA GLU A 61 -18.01 24.83 23.07
C GLU A 61 -17.19 23.93 22.14
N VAL A 62 -17.66 23.77 20.91
CA VAL A 62 -16.99 22.97 19.88
C VAL A 62 -16.15 23.88 19.00
N SER A 63 -14.83 23.71 18.99
CA SER A 63 -13.94 24.41 18.07
C SER A 63 -13.58 23.53 16.86
N SER A 64 -13.26 24.13 15.72
CA SER A 64 -12.82 23.38 14.53
C SER A 64 -11.30 23.34 14.42
N THR A 65 -10.75 22.15 14.17
CA THR A 65 -9.34 21.99 13.76
C THR A 65 -9.09 22.37 12.31
N LYS A 66 -10.14 22.58 11.50
CA LYS A 66 -9.97 23.16 10.16
C LYS A 66 -9.73 24.65 10.33
N LYS A 67 -8.48 25.04 10.59
CA LYS A 67 -8.04 26.41 10.41
C LYS A 67 -8.40 26.84 8.99
N VAL A 68 -9.27 27.83 8.87
CA VAL A 68 -9.24 28.71 7.70
C VAL A 68 -7.97 29.50 7.90
N GLU A 69 -6.89 29.11 7.22
CA GLU A 69 -5.63 29.85 7.27
C GLU A 69 -5.94 31.28 6.83
N SER A 70 -5.73 32.25 7.72
CA SER A 70 -5.86 33.65 7.34
C SER A 70 -4.78 33.99 6.31
N MET A 71 -5.01 35.01 5.47
CA MET A 71 -3.98 35.53 4.55
C MET A 71 -2.66 35.83 5.28
N VAL A 72 -2.70 36.23 6.56
CA VAL A 72 -1.52 36.48 7.39
C VAL A 72 -0.80 35.19 7.78
N GLU A 73 -1.53 34.12 8.13
CA GLU A 73 -0.91 32.80 8.38
C GLU A 73 -0.35 32.17 7.09
N LEU A 74 -1.01 32.41 5.95
CA LEU A 74 -0.52 32.04 4.62
C LEU A 74 0.76 32.81 4.25
N ALA A 75 0.79 34.13 4.47
CA ALA A 75 1.98 34.96 4.25
C ALA A 75 3.14 34.54 5.16
N ALA A 76 2.89 34.32 6.46
CA ALA A 76 3.89 33.82 7.40
C ALA A 76 4.42 32.41 7.05
N LYS A 77 3.61 31.58 6.37
CA LYS A 77 4.05 30.29 5.82
C LYS A 77 4.84 30.42 4.52
N MET A 78 4.60 31.48 3.74
CA MET A 78 5.40 31.82 2.57
C MET A 78 6.78 32.36 2.97
N ASP A 79 6.88 33.11 4.07
CA ASP A 79 8.17 33.55 4.61
C ASP A 79 8.93 32.43 5.36
N LYS A 80 8.22 31.41 5.89
CA LYS A 80 8.82 30.23 6.53
C LYS A 80 9.12 29.06 5.57
N VAL A 81 9.20 29.29 4.26
CA VAL A 81 9.51 28.23 3.27
C VAL A 81 10.89 27.59 3.53
N GLU A 82 11.77 28.22 4.31
CA GLU A 82 13.04 27.64 4.79
C GLU A 82 12.86 26.43 5.75
N GLY A 83 11.64 26.15 6.24
CA GLY A 83 11.36 25.00 7.11
C GLY A 83 10.94 23.70 6.41
N LYS A 84 10.82 23.67 5.07
CA LYS A 84 10.39 22.49 4.28
C LYS A 84 11.49 21.45 4.02
N GLY A 85 12.64 21.54 4.69
CA GLY A 85 13.82 20.70 4.44
C GLY A 85 13.54 19.20 4.35
N GLY A 86 12.59 18.65 5.12
CA GLY A 86 12.27 17.22 5.08
C GLY A 86 11.61 16.73 3.78
N HIS A 87 10.62 17.47 3.23
CA HIS A 87 9.93 17.02 2.02
C HIS A 87 10.80 17.20 0.78
N ASN A 88 11.58 18.30 0.73
CA ASN A 88 12.54 18.52 -0.35
C ASN A 88 13.68 17.50 -0.28
N ALA A 89 14.23 17.21 0.91
CA ALA A 89 15.26 16.18 1.08
C ALA A 89 14.77 14.79 0.65
N VAL A 90 13.53 14.40 0.97
CA VAL A 90 12.98 13.12 0.50
C VAL A 90 12.91 13.07 -1.03
N ALA A 91 12.38 14.13 -1.65
CA ALA A 91 12.27 14.20 -3.11
C ALA A 91 13.65 14.19 -3.79
N GLU A 92 14.63 14.90 -3.24
CA GLU A 92 16.01 14.91 -3.71
C GLU A 92 16.66 13.53 -3.62
N GLU A 93 16.58 12.86 -2.46
CA GLU A 93 17.15 11.53 -2.28
C GLU A 93 16.51 10.48 -3.19
N ILE A 94 15.18 10.49 -3.34
CA ILE A 94 14.50 9.60 -4.29
C ILE A 94 14.94 9.88 -5.72
N THR A 95 15.05 11.16 -6.10
CA THR A 95 15.49 11.55 -7.44
C THR A 95 16.92 11.06 -7.74
N LYS A 96 17.83 11.15 -6.75
CA LYS A 96 19.19 10.60 -6.86
C LYS A 96 19.16 9.09 -7.10
N ILE A 97 18.41 8.35 -6.28
CA ILE A 97 18.30 6.89 -6.38
C ILE A 97 17.75 6.48 -7.75
N VAL A 98 16.72 7.17 -8.24
CA VAL A 98 16.06 6.83 -9.51
C VAL A 98 16.94 7.15 -10.71
N ARG A 99 17.61 8.31 -10.73
CA ARG A 99 18.45 8.72 -11.87
C ARG A 99 19.73 7.91 -12.01
N ALA A 100 20.24 7.36 -10.91
CA ALA A 100 21.42 6.51 -10.93
C ALA A 100 21.09 5.04 -11.32
N ASP A 101 19.82 4.72 -11.61
CA ASP A 101 19.31 3.34 -11.74
C ASP A 101 19.64 2.46 -10.51
N ASP A 102 19.82 3.11 -9.36
CA ASP A 102 20.24 2.50 -8.10
C ASP A 102 19.07 1.87 -7.33
N ILE A 103 17.86 1.87 -7.90
CA ILE A 103 16.67 1.31 -7.26
C ILE A 103 16.88 -0.18 -6.97
N TRP A 104 17.42 -0.93 -7.93
CA TRP A 104 17.68 -2.37 -7.77
C TRP A 104 18.74 -2.64 -6.70
N THR A 105 19.78 -1.80 -6.67
CA THR A 105 20.84 -1.82 -5.65
C THR A 105 20.28 -1.52 -4.26
N LEU A 106 19.42 -0.52 -4.14
CA LEU A 106 18.73 -0.15 -2.91
C LEU A 106 17.86 -1.30 -2.40
N LEU A 107 16.98 -1.86 -3.24
CA LEU A 107 16.08 -2.95 -2.87
C LEU A 107 16.88 -4.17 -2.41
N SER A 108 17.91 -4.56 -3.18
CA SER A 108 18.80 -5.67 -2.83
C SER A 108 19.54 -5.41 -1.50
N GLY A 109 20.02 -4.19 -1.26
CA GLY A 109 20.71 -3.82 -0.02
C GLY A 109 19.80 -3.87 1.21
N VAL A 110 18.54 -3.44 1.07
CA VAL A 110 17.54 -3.54 2.15
C VAL A 110 17.15 -5.00 2.38
N GLU A 111 16.97 -5.81 1.33
CA GLU A 111 16.69 -7.25 1.42
C GLU A 111 17.82 -8.00 2.18
N VAL A 112 19.09 -7.73 1.84
CA VAL A 112 20.25 -8.27 2.56
C VAL A 112 20.24 -7.85 4.03
N THR A 113 19.80 -6.62 4.33
CA THR A 113 19.67 -6.12 5.70
C THR A 113 18.58 -6.87 6.46
N ILE A 114 17.42 -7.10 5.83
CA ILE A 114 16.32 -7.92 6.38
C ILE A 114 16.82 -9.33 6.71
N GLN A 115 17.49 -9.99 5.76
CA GLN A 115 18.01 -11.34 5.93
C GLN A 115 19.00 -11.45 7.10
N LYS A 116 19.88 -10.46 7.26
CA LYS A 116 20.91 -10.44 8.30
C LYS A 116 20.39 -10.05 9.69
N ARG A 117 19.36 -9.20 9.79
CA ARG A 117 18.98 -8.55 11.06
C ARG A 117 17.64 -9.03 11.63
N ALA A 118 16.71 -9.52 10.83
CA ALA A 118 15.48 -10.08 11.37
C ALA A 118 15.75 -11.52 11.84
N PHE A 119 15.48 -11.84 13.10
CA PHE A 119 15.81 -13.16 13.65
C PHE A 119 14.79 -14.25 13.29
N LYS A 120 13.49 -13.93 13.33
CA LYS A 120 12.41 -14.87 13.02
C LYS A 120 12.23 -15.00 11.51
N ARG A 121 12.11 -16.23 11.00
CA ARG A 121 11.89 -16.48 9.57
C ARG A 121 10.58 -15.88 9.06
N SER A 122 9.49 -16.06 9.80
CA SER A 122 8.20 -15.40 9.52
C SER A 122 8.31 -13.89 9.38
N LEU A 123 9.04 -13.24 10.30
CA LEU A 123 9.27 -11.79 10.22
C LEU A 123 10.13 -11.40 9.01
N ARG A 124 11.15 -12.19 8.64
CA ARG A 124 11.93 -11.93 7.41
C ARG A 124 11.03 -11.95 6.19
N ALA A 125 10.20 -12.98 6.06
CA ALA A 125 9.27 -13.13 4.94
C ALA A 125 8.25 -11.98 4.89
N GLU A 126 7.64 -11.63 6.02
CA GLU A 126 6.73 -10.48 6.14
C GLU A 126 7.40 -9.16 5.72
N LEU A 127 8.62 -8.88 6.20
CA LEU A 127 9.34 -7.63 5.89
C LEU A 127 9.77 -7.58 4.41
N LYS A 128 10.24 -8.72 3.87
CA LYS A 128 10.61 -8.85 2.45
C LYS A 128 9.39 -8.64 1.55
N TYR A 129 8.26 -9.27 1.89
CA TYR A 129 6.99 -9.07 1.19
C TYR A 129 6.56 -7.60 1.18
N VAL A 130 6.62 -6.89 2.32
CA VAL A 130 6.27 -5.45 2.35
C VAL A 130 7.20 -4.62 1.47
N LEU A 131 8.51 -4.86 1.51
CA LEU A 131 9.49 -4.13 0.69
C LEU A 131 9.23 -4.33 -0.80
N ILE A 132 9.20 -5.58 -1.24
CA ILE A 132 9.16 -5.95 -2.65
C ILE A 132 7.78 -5.66 -3.25
N THR A 133 6.72 -6.13 -2.59
CA THR A 133 5.36 -5.99 -3.11
C THR A 133 4.89 -4.54 -3.08
N SER A 134 5.35 -3.70 -2.14
CA SER A 134 4.99 -2.26 -2.14
C SER A 134 5.60 -1.51 -3.33
N PHE A 135 6.83 -1.86 -3.70
CA PHE A 135 7.51 -1.32 -4.87
C PHE A 135 6.84 -1.78 -6.16
N PHE A 136 6.77 -3.09 -6.40
CA PHE A 136 6.21 -3.67 -7.63
C PHE A 136 4.71 -3.45 -7.82
N ASN A 137 4.01 -2.81 -6.88
CA ASN A 137 2.58 -2.48 -7.03
C ASN A 137 2.27 -1.00 -6.80
N CYS A 138 3.29 -0.15 -6.62
CA CYS A 138 3.11 1.26 -6.28
C CYS A 138 2.09 1.45 -5.12
N SER A 139 2.16 0.57 -4.12
CA SER A 139 1.07 0.34 -3.17
C SER A 139 1.40 0.86 -1.78
N ARG A 140 0.37 1.05 -0.96
CA ARG A 140 0.54 1.36 0.46
C ARG A 140 0.61 0.05 1.24
N HIS A 141 1.21 0.07 2.43
CA HIS A 141 1.12 -1.06 3.36
C HIS A 141 -0.34 -1.51 3.59
N SER A 142 -1.30 -0.59 3.71
CA SER A 142 -2.71 -0.96 3.88
C SER A 142 -3.25 -1.78 2.71
N ASP A 143 -2.77 -1.51 1.51
CA ASP A 143 -3.21 -2.22 0.30
C ASP A 143 -2.69 -3.66 0.34
N LEU A 144 -1.41 -3.85 0.72
CA LEU A 144 -0.80 -5.17 0.91
C LEU A 144 -1.46 -5.96 2.03
N LYS A 145 -1.65 -5.32 3.19
CA LYS A 145 -2.21 -5.95 4.39
C LYS A 145 -3.63 -6.45 4.16
N ASN A 146 -4.47 -5.66 3.51
CA ASN A 146 -5.90 -5.94 3.32
C ASN A 146 -6.21 -6.79 2.08
N ALA A 147 -5.20 -7.23 1.31
CA ALA A 147 -5.41 -8.17 0.23
C ALA A 147 -6.11 -9.43 0.76
N ASP A 148 -7.11 -9.90 0.02
CA ASP A 148 -7.92 -11.07 0.36
C ASP A 148 -7.29 -12.33 -0.25
N PRO A 149 -6.63 -13.19 0.55
CA PRO A 149 -5.97 -14.38 0.01
C PRO A 149 -6.94 -15.37 -0.64
N THR A 150 -8.25 -15.30 -0.37
CA THR A 150 -9.25 -16.15 -1.04
C THR A 150 -9.56 -15.69 -2.46
N LYS A 151 -9.05 -14.52 -2.87
CA LYS A 151 -9.29 -13.87 -4.17
C LYS A 151 -8.05 -13.80 -5.04
N PHE A 152 -7.06 -14.65 -4.78
CA PHE A 152 -5.96 -14.84 -5.72
C PHE A 152 -6.49 -15.47 -7.01
N GLU A 153 -5.99 -15.00 -8.15
CA GLU A 153 -6.31 -15.56 -9.47
C GLU A 153 -5.15 -15.39 -10.44
N LEU A 154 -4.98 -16.37 -11.32
CA LEU A 154 -4.01 -16.32 -12.43
C LEU A 154 -4.68 -15.70 -13.66
N VAL A 155 -4.09 -14.62 -14.17
CA VAL A 155 -4.59 -13.90 -15.35
C VAL A 155 -3.58 -14.03 -16.49
N LYS A 156 -4.09 -14.18 -17.72
CA LYS A 156 -3.23 -14.20 -18.90
C LYS A 156 -2.57 -12.83 -19.10
N ASN A 157 -1.30 -12.83 -19.44
CA ASN A 157 -0.55 -11.65 -19.86
C ASN A 157 0.21 -12.00 -21.13
N ARG A 158 0.15 -11.11 -22.13
CA ARG A 158 0.74 -11.32 -23.46
C ARG A 158 2.25 -11.60 -23.45
N TYR A 159 2.98 -11.05 -22.48
CA TYR A 159 4.44 -11.17 -22.41
C TYR A 159 4.87 -12.27 -21.45
N LEU A 160 4.33 -12.28 -20.23
CA LEU A 160 4.76 -13.18 -19.16
C LEU A 160 3.98 -14.49 -19.11
N ASN A 161 3.09 -14.73 -20.08
CA ASN A 161 2.08 -15.80 -20.11
C ASN A 161 1.02 -15.66 -19.01
N ARG A 162 1.44 -15.59 -17.73
CA ARG A 162 0.56 -15.43 -16.57
C ARG A 162 1.08 -14.39 -15.60
N VAL A 163 0.16 -13.63 -15.02
CA VAL A 163 0.37 -12.76 -13.87
C VAL A 163 -0.60 -13.18 -12.79
N LEU A 164 -0.09 -13.38 -11.59
CA LEU A 164 -0.93 -13.62 -10.42
C LEU A 164 -1.43 -12.28 -9.88
N ARG A 165 -2.71 -12.18 -9.53
CA ARG A 165 -3.25 -11.00 -8.86
C ARG A 165 -4.13 -11.35 -7.67
N VAL A 166 -4.27 -10.42 -6.73
CA VAL A 166 -5.15 -10.54 -5.55
C VAL A 166 -5.93 -9.26 -5.33
N LEU A 167 -7.20 -9.39 -4.98
CA LEU A 167 -8.11 -8.26 -4.79
C LEU A 167 -7.92 -7.60 -3.42
N VAL A 168 -7.97 -6.27 -3.42
CA VAL A 168 -8.00 -5.42 -2.22
C VAL A 168 -9.22 -4.51 -2.29
N CYS A 169 -10.25 -4.82 -1.52
CA CYS A 169 -11.45 -3.97 -1.44
C CYS A 169 -11.26 -2.80 -0.45
N GLU A 170 -10.64 -3.07 0.71
CA GLU A 170 -10.50 -2.09 1.77
C GLU A 170 -9.26 -1.19 1.61
N THR A 171 -9.32 -0.28 0.64
CA THR A 171 -8.26 0.71 0.39
C THR A 171 -8.50 2.04 1.12
N LYS A 172 -7.47 2.91 1.13
CA LYS A 172 -7.59 4.27 1.70
C LYS A 172 -8.76 5.05 1.08
N THR A 173 -8.92 4.96 -0.23
CA THR A 173 -9.93 5.68 -1.04
C THR A 173 -11.26 4.92 -1.20
N ARG A 174 -11.37 3.69 -0.68
CA ARG A 174 -12.51 2.77 -0.93
C ARG A 174 -12.70 2.40 -2.40
N LYS A 175 -11.70 2.65 -3.25
CA LYS A 175 -11.66 2.11 -4.62
C LYS A 175 -10.93 0.78 -4.57
N PRO A 176 -11.57 -0.35 -4.92
CA PRO A 176 -10.88 -1.63 -5.02
C PRO A 176 -9.68 -1.56 -5.97
N ARG A 177 -8.68 -2.40 -5.72
CA ARG A 177 -7.53 -2.57 -6.60
C ARG A 177 -7.01 -3.99 -6.56
N TYR A 178 -6.23 -4.36 -7.57
CA TYR A 178 -5.41 -5.56 -7.56
C TYR A 178 -3.99 -5.26 -7.07
N ILE A 179 -3.38 -6.28 -6.46
CA ILE A 179 -1.94 -6.40 -6.22
C ILE A 179 -1.46 -7.58 -7.06
N TYR A 180 -0.40 -7.37 -7.83
CA TYR A 180 0.12 -8.27 -8.85
C TYR A 180 1.46 -8.88 -8.41
N PHE A 181 1.68 -10.11 -8.83
CA PHE A 181 2.90 -10.88 -8.67
C PHE A 181 3.22 -11.53 -10.02
N PHE A 182 4.45 -11.34 -10.49
CA PHE A 182 4.87 -11.76 -11.82
C PHE A 182 6.37 -12.06 -11.82
N PRO A 183 6.85 -12.88 -12.76
CA PRO A 183 8.27 -13.19 -12.87
C PRO A 183 9.10 -11.92 -13.08
N VAL A 184 10.22 -11.79 -12.35
CA VAL A 184 11.18 -10.71 -12.56
C VAL A 184 12.58 -11.28 -12.79
N ASN A 185 13.28 -10.78 -13.82
CA ASN A 185 14.64 -11.17 -14.14
C ASN A 185 15.70 -10.45 -13.29
N LYS A 186 15.46 -10.39 -11.97
CA LYS A 186 16.37 -9.82 -10.97
C LYS A 186 16.24 -10.63 -9.68
N LYS A 187 17.17 -10.43 -8.74
CA LYS A 187 17.12 -11.08 -7.41
C LYS A 187 15.87 -10.67 -6.61
N THR A 188 15.46 -9.42 -6.76
CA THR A 188 14.27 -8.88 -6.12
C THR A 188 13.04 -9.23 -6.96
N ASP A 189 12.39 -10.33 -6.61
CA ASP A 189 11.27 -10.91 -7.35
C ASP A 189 10.01 -11.02 -6.46
N PRO A 190 8.86 -10.44 -6.88
CA PRO A 190 7.63 -10.48 -6.09
C PRO A 190 7.03 -11.89 -5.94
N LEU A 191 7.22 -12.80 -6.89
CA LEU A 191 6.78 -14.20 -6.74
C LEU A 191 7.62 -14.94 -5.69
N ILE A 192 8.94 -14.69 -5.64
CA ILE A 192 9.79 -15.25 -4.58
C ILE A 192 9.43 -14.66 -3.22
N ALA A 193 9.14 -13.36 -3.14
CA ALA A 193 8.67 -12.74 -1.90
C ALA A 193 7.33 -13.32 -1.42
N LEU A 194 6.43 -13.68 -2.34
CA LEU A 194 5.17 -14.34 -2.03
C LEU A 194 5.37 -15.79 -1.60
N HIS A 195 6.24 -16.54 -2.28
CA HIS A 195 6.65 -17.88 -1.87
C HIS A 195 7.20 -17.89 -0.44
N ASP A 196 8.16 -17.00 -0.13
CA ASP A 196 8.74 -16.89 1.21
C ASP A 196 7.66 -16.61 2.27
N LEU A 197 6.67 -15.77 1.94
CA LEU A 197 5.55 -15.47 2.84
C LEU A 197 4.68 -16.71 3.09
N PHE A 198 4.27 -17.42 2.03
CA PHE A 198 3.46 -18.62 2.17
C PHE A 198 4.20 -19.75 2.90
N SER A 199 5.52 -19.85 2.73
CA SER A 199 6.34 -20.89 3.37
C SER A 199 6.63 -20.63 4.85
N GLU A 200 6.67 -19.37 5.29
CA GLU A 200 7.20 -19.00 6.62
C GLU A 200 6.21 -18.26 7.52
N ALA A 201 5.08 -17.78 7.00
CA ALA A 201 4.04 -17.10 7.76
C ALA A 201 2.70 -17.83 7.61
N GLU A 202 1.73 -17.52 8.48
CA GLU A 202 0.37 -18.09 8.44
C GLU A 202 -0.64 -17.02 7.96
N PRO A 203 -1.78 -17.45 7.38
CA PRO A 203 -2.91 -16.55 7.10
C PRO A 203 -3.36 -15.80 8.35
N VAL A 204 -3.72 -14.52 8.22
CA VAL A 204 -4.16 -13.70 9.36
C VAL A 204 -5.66 -13.46 9.29
N PRO A 205 -6.44 -13.71 10.36
CA PRO A 205 -7.85 -13.34 10.40
C PRO A 205 -8.05 -11.84 10.12
N LYS A 206 -9.08 -11.51 9.34
CA LYS A 206 -9.37 -10.14 8.92
C LYS A 206 -9.64 -9.26 10.14
N SER A 207 -8.87 -8.19 10.29
CA SER A 207 -9.12 -7.25 11.37
C SER A 207 -10.30 -6.33 11.05
N ARG A 208 -11.12 -6.04 12.08
CA ARG A 208 -12.23 -5.10 11.96
C ARG A 208 -11.71 -3.68 11.84
N ALA A 209 -11.78 -3.13 10.62
CA ALA A 209 -11.35 -1.76 10.32
C ALA A 209 -12.51 -0.81 9.98
N SER A 210 -13.70 -1.35 9.72
CA SER A 210 -14.94 -0.60 9.56
C SER A 210 -16.15 -1.39 10.10
N HIS A 211 -17.31 -0.73 10.19
CA HIS A 211 -18.58 -1.40 10.45
C HIS A 211 -19.27 -1.91 9.17
N GLN A 212 -18.65 -1.73 8.00
CA GLN A 212 -19.21 -2.28 6.76
C GLN A 212 -19.15 -3.80 6.84
N LYS A 213 -20.27 -4.46 6.55
CA LYS A 213 -20.31 -5.91 6.42
C LYS A 213 -19.33 -6.30 5.30
N THR A 214 -18.47 -7.26 5.59
CA THR A 214 -17.50 -7.81 4.65
C THR A 214 -17.52 -9.32 4.83
N ASP A 215 -17.53 -10.04 3.72
CA ASP A 215 -17.44 -11.50 3.71
C ASP A 215 -15.97 -11.97 3.72
N GLN A 216 -15.02 -11.03 3.66
CA GLN A 216 -13.59 -11.31 3.78
C GLN A 216 -13.23 -11.77 5.20
N GLU A 217 -12.86 -13.04 5.34
CA GLU A 217 -12.46 -13.66 6.62
C GLU A 217 -10.95 -13.54 6.91
N TRP A 218 -10.12 -13.40 5.88
CA TRP A 218 -8.67 -13.43 5.96
C TRP A 218 -8.04 -12.16 5.38
N GLN A 219 -6.83 -11.85 5.82
CA GLN A 219 -5.99 -10.78 5.28
C GLN A 219 -4.54 -11.25 5.22
N MET A 220 -3.74 -10.71 4.30
CA MET A 220 -2.37 -11.19 4.07
C MET A 220 -1.42 -10.94 5.26
N LEU A 221 -1.58 -9.82 5.98
CA LEU A 221 -0.62 -9.39 7.01
C LEU A 221 -1.32 -8.89 8.28
N ARG A 222 -0.65 -8.97 9.43
CA ARG A 222 -1.14 -8.43 10.71
C ARG A 222 -1.07 -6.91 10.81
N ASP A 223 -1.96 -6.31 11.61
CA ASP A 223 -2.02 -4.86 11.82
C ASP A 223 -0.73 -4.26 12.40
N SER A 224 -0.05 -5.00 13.28
CA SER A 224 1.17 -4.56 13.96
C SER A 224 2.41 -4.52 13.06
N LEU A 225 2.36 -5.16 11.89
CA LEU A 225 3.53 -5.30 11.02
C LEU A 225 4.03 -3.95 10.50
N LEU A 226 3.13 -2.99 10.24
CA LEU A 226 3.52 -1.64 9.78
C LEU A 226 4.50 -0.99 10.75
N THR A 227 4.16 -0.98 12.04
CA THR A 227 5.01 -0.41 13.09
C THR A 227 6.32 -1.17 13.21
N ASN A 228 6.29 -2.49 13.06
CA ASN A 228 7.50 -3.32 13.10
C ASN A 228 8.41 -3.06 11.90
N TYR A 229 7.85 -2.92 10.69
CA TYR A 229 8.56 -2.60 9.47
C TYR A 229 9.24 -1.22 9.57
N ASP A 230 8.46 -0.19 9.91
CA ASP A 230 8.98 1.18 10.00
C ASP A 230 10.09 1.28 11.06
N ARG A 231 9.94 0.60 12.20
CA ARG A 231 10.99 0.51 13.23
C ARG A 231 12.22 -0.24 12.73
N PHE A 232 12.04 -1.41 12.11
CA PHE A 232 13.14 -2.23 11.61
C PHE A 232 13.99 -1.47 10.61
N ILE A 233 13.35 -0.83 9.62
CA ILE A 233 14.03 -0.05 8.60
C ILE A 233 14.75 1.16 9.20
N ALA A 234 14.09 1.90 10.10
CA ALA A 234 14.72 3.04 10.77
C ALA A 234 15.96 2.65 11.60
N THR A 235 15.97 1.46 12.21
CA THR A 235 17.08 1.00 13.04
C THR A 235 18.24 0.41 12.22
N HIS A 236 17.96 -0.30 11.13
CA HIS A 236 18.95 -1.14 10.48
C HIS A 236 19.35 -0.74 9.05
N ALA A 237 18.47 -0.06 8.31
CA ALA A 237 18.78 0.35 6.94
C ALA A 237 19.67 1.59 6.96
N LYS A 238 20.79 1.55 6.22
CA LYS A 238 21.83 2.59 6.25
C LYS A 238 21.70 3.65 5.17
N GLN A 239 20.78 3.48 4.22
CA GLN A 239 20.63 4.39 3.10
C GLN A 239 20.04 5.72 3.56
N ALA A 240 20.55 6.82 2.99
CA ALA A 240 20.27 8.19 3.43
C ALA A 240 18.76 8.50 3.51
N VAL A 241 17.97 8.00 2.56
CA VAL A 241 16.51 8.16 2.52
C VAL A 241 15.82 7.69 3.81
N PHE A 242 16.36 6.68 4.49
CA PHE A 242 15.79 6.17 5.75
C PHE A 242 16.19 7.01 6.97
N GLY A 243 17.30 7.74 6.90
CA GLY A 243 17.75 8.67 7.94
C GLY A 243 16.89 9.94 8.05
N ILE A 244 16.07 10.25 7.05
CA ILE A 244 15.22 11.43 7.07
C ILE A 244 14.10 11.29 8.11
N LYS A 245 14.07 12.21 9.07
CA LYS A 245 13.03 12.28 10.11
C LYS A 245 11.66 12.52 9.46
N HIS A 246 10.68 11.69 9.82
CA HIS A 246 9.35 11.64 9.19
C HIS A 246 9.35 11.31 7.68
N GLY A 247 10.50 10.90 7.13
CA GLY A 247 10.60 10.42 5.75
C GLY A 247 9.90 9.08 5.54
N PRO A 248 9.68 8.68 4.28
CA PRO A 248 8.95 7.47 3.93
C PRO A 248 9.71 6.22 4.43
N LYS A 249 8.96 5.31 5.04
CA LYS A 249 9.42 3.98 5.44
C LYS A 249 8.67 2.95 4.61
N SER A 250 7.61 2.34 5.14
CA SER A 250 6.66 1.50 4.36
C SER A 250 6.04 2.17 3.12
N HIS A 251 6.06 3.51 3.04
CA HIS A 251 5.64 4.24 1.84
C HIS A 251 6.71 4.36 0.75
N LEU A 252 7.96 3.99 1.03
CA LEU A 252 9.07 4.20 0.10
C LEU A 252 8.85 3.46 -1.23
N GLY A 253 8.37 2.21 -1.22
CA GLY A 253 8.13 1.45 -2.45
C GLY A 253 7.21 2.19 -3.44
N ARG A 254 6.14 2.83 -2.92
CA ARG A 254 5.25 3.68 -3.73
C ARG A 254 5.98 4.89 -4.33
N HIS A 255 6.81 5.55 -3.54
CA HIS A 255 7.59 6.70 -4.00
C HIS A 255 8.61 6.32 -5.07
N LEU A 256 9.35 5.23 -4.86
CA LEU A 256 10.34 4.73 -5.81
C LEU A 256 9.69 4.34 -7.13
N MET A 257 8.64 3.52 -7.12
CA MET A 257 7.98 3.07 -8.35
C MET A 257 7.35 4.21 -9.14
N SER A 258 6.68 5.15 -8.47
CA SER A 258 6.10 6.31 -9.15
C SER A 258 7.16 7.21 -9.79
N SER A 259 8.29 7.41 -9.11
CA SER A 259 9.41 8.18 -9.63
C SER A 259 10.13 7.45 -10.76
N TYR A 260 10.30 6.14 -10.64
CA TYR A 260 10.91 5.28 -11.68
C TYR A 260 10.14 5.34 -12.98
N LEU A 261 8.83 5.06 -12.96
CA LEU A 261 7.98 5.14 -14.14
C LEU A 261 7.95 6.55 -14.74
N SER A 262 7.95 7.59 -13.91
CA SER A 262 7.99 8.97 -14.41
C SER A 262 9.33 9.30 -15.07
N HIS A 263 10.44 8.79 -14.52
CA HIS A 263 11.78 9.02 -15.05
C HIS A 263 12.04 8.26 -16.35
N THR A 264 11.48 7.06 -16.50
CA THR A 264 11.65 6.21 -17.68
C THR A 264 10.62 6.47 -18.78
N ASN A 265 9.98 7.65 -18.81
CA ASN A 265 8.96 8.05 -19.79
C ASN A 265 7.66 7.21 -19.78
N HIS A 266 7.35 6.57 -18.66
CA HIS A 266 6.14 5.75 -18.45
C HIS A 266 5.15 6.38 -17.45
N GLY A 267 5.19 7.70 -17.28
CA GLY A 267 4.39 8.44 -16.30
C GLY A 267 2.87 8.19 -16.39
N GLN A 268 2.36 7.88 -17.57
CA GLN A 268 0.96 7.53 -17.81
C GLN A 268 0.48 6.30 -17.03
N TRP A 269 1.36 5.35 -16.71
CA TRP A 269 1.01 4.15 -15.95
C TRP A 269 0.96 4.38 -14.43
N VAL A 270 1.55 5.47 -13.94
CA VAL A 270 1.65 5.77 -12.50
C VAL A 270 0.27 5.87 -11.86
N SER A 271 -0.62 6.69 -12.41
CA SER A 271 -1.94 6.96 -11.84
C SER A 271 -2.81 5.70 -11.69
N PRO A 272 -3.05 4.90 -12.75
CA PRO A 272 -3.81 3.66 -12.62
C PRO A 272 -3.09 2.65 -11.70
N PHE A 273 -1.78 2.48 -11.85
CA PHE A 273 -1.03 1.49 -11.08
C PHE A 273 -0.95 1.79 -9.59
N GLY A 274 -0.86 3.06 -9.18
CA GLY A 274 -0.88 3.45 -7.77
C GLY A 274 -2.28 3.67 -7.18
N ASN A 275 -3.34 3.39 -7.96
CA ASN A 275 -4.75 3.61 -7.63
C ASN A 275 -5.00 5.03 -7.11
N TRP A 276 -4.50 6.04 -7.83
CA TRP A 276 -4.78 7.43 -7.53
C TRP A 276 -6.20 7.80 -7.95
N SER A 277 -6.87 8.60 -7.13
CA SER A 277 -8.10 9.24 -7.59
C SER A 277 -7.74 10.30 -8.61
N ALA A 278 -8.39 10.23 -9.77
CA ALA A 278 -8.19 11.17 -10.86
C ALA A 278 -8.25 12.63 -10.34
N GLY A 279 -7.32 13.48 -10.80
CA GLY A 279 -7.21 14.89 -10.38
C GLY A 279 -8.43 15.72 -10.78
N LYS A 280 -8.44 17.01 -10.40
CA LYS A 280 -9.50 17.94 -10.84
C LYS A 280 -9.50 18.14 -12.36
N ASP A 281 -8.34 17.97 -12.99
CA ASP A 281 -8.14 18.22 -14.43
C ASP A 281 -8.32 16.95 -15.27
N THR A 282 -8.95 15.92 -14.71
CA THR A 282 -9.25 14.69 -15.46
C THR A 282 -10.58 14.84 -16.17
N VAL A 283 -10.64 14.31 -17.40
CA VAL A 283 -11.80 14.43 -18.30
C VAL A 283 -13.08 13.84 -17.68
N GLU A 284 -12.95 12.93 -16.71
CA GLU A 284 -14.07 12.28 -16.05
C GLU A 284 -14.71 13.13 -14.94
N SER A 285 -15.99 13.44 -15.11
CA SER A 285 -16.81 14.08 -14.08
C SER A 285 -16.83 13.30 -12.75
N ASN A 286 -16.89 14.01 -11.62
CA ASN A 286 -17.12 13.43 -10.29
C ASN A 286 -18.32 12.46 -10.26
N VAL A 287 -19.37 12.79 -11.00
CA VAL A 287 -20.59 11.97 -11.07
C VAL A 287 -20.33 10.69 -11.85
N ALA A 288 -19.62 10.77 -12.99
CA ALA A 288 -19.19 9.61 -13.78
C ALA A 288 -18.44 8.60 -12.89
N ARG A 289 -17.45 9.10 -12.15
CA ARG A 289 -16.61 8.28 -11.25
C ARG A 289 -17.37 7.68 -10.06
N ALA A 290 -18.37 8.39 -9.55
CA ALA A 290 -19.13 7.93 -8.39
C ALA A 290 -20.26 6.95 -8.76
N LYS A 291 -20.86 7.10 -9.95
CA LYS A 291 -22.09 6.40 -10.31
C LYS A 291 -21.98 5.43 -11.49
N TYR A 292 -20.96 5.55 -12.35
CA TYR A 292 -20.90 4.79 -13.61
C TYR A 292 -19.62 3.95 -13.74
N VAL A 293 -18.53 4.37 -13.11
CA VAL A 293 -17.29 3.57 -13.09
C VAL A 293 -17.41 2.47 -12.03
N HIS A 294 -17.88 1.31 -12.47
CA HIS A 294 -17.95 0.09 -11.65
C HIS A 294 -16.80 -0.89 -11.92
N ILE A 295 -16.06 -0.66 -13.00
CA ILE A 295 -14.96 -1.53 -13.43
C ILE A 295 -13.64 -0.88 -12.99
N GLN A 296 -12.76 -1.69 -12.41
CA GLN A 296 -11.43 -1.27 -12.04
C GLN A 296 -10.61 -0.98 -13.30
N ALA A 297 -9.80 0.09 -13.29
CA ALA A 297 -8.90 0.35 -14.40
C ALA A 297 -7.95 -0.84 -14.59
N ASP A 298 -7.96 -1.43 -15.78
CA ASP A 298 -7.03 -2.49 -16.15
C ASP A 298 -5.62 -1.92 -16.27
N ILE A 299 -4.65 -2.72 -15.83
CA ILE A 299 -3.24 -2.40 -15.92
C ILE A 299 -2.72 -2.99 -17.23
N PRO A 300 -2.08 -2.19 -18.11
CA PRO A 300 -1.64 -2.66 -19.42
C PRO A 300 -0.58 -3.75 -19.31
N ASP A 301 -0.63 -4.73 -20.21
CA ASP A 301 0.30 -5.87 -20.24
C ASP A 301 1.76 -5.43 -20.38
N GLU A 302 1.98 -4.34 -21.12
CA GLU A 302 3.26 -3.68 -21.38
C GLU A 302 3.95 -3.21 -20.10
N LEU A 303 3.18 -2.81 -19.07
CA LEU A 303 3.76 -2.44 -17.77
C LEU A 303 4.48 -3.65 -17.16
N PHE A 304 3.87 -4.84 -17.24
CA PHE A 304 4.48 -6.05 -16.70
C PHE A 304 5.68 -6.47 -17.52
N ALA A 305 5.64 -6.33 -18.85
CA ALA A 305 6.82 -6.56 -19.71
C ALA A 305 8.00 -5.69 -19.26
N PHE A 306 7.78 -4.39 -19.12
CA PHE A 306 8.79 -3.42 -18.67
C PHE A 306 9.34 -3.74 -17.27
N LEU A 307 8.45 -3.93 -16.29
CA LEU A 307 8.86 -4.17 -14.90
C LEU A 307 9.48 -5.55 -14.67
N SER A 308 9.18 -6.53 -15.54
CA SER A 308 9.73 -7.89 -15.43
C SER A 308 11.22 -7.95 -15.71
N GLN A 309 11.79 -6.97 -16.41
CA GLN A 309 13.21 -6.96 -16.82
C GLN A 309 13.61 -8.14 -17.72
N TYR A 310 12.66 -8.88 -18.28
CA TYR A 310 12.90 -9.83 -19.38
C TYR A 310 12.83 -9.15 -20.75
N TYR A 311 12.17 -7.98 -20.82
CA TYR A 311 11.92 -7.27 -22.06
C TYR A 311 12.59 -5.89 -22.07
N ILE A 312 13.01 -5.45 -23.26
CA ILE A 312 13.42 -4.08 -23.54
C ILE A 312 12.38 -3.45 -24.46
N GLN A 313 12.08 -2.17 -24.23
CA GLN A 313 11.22 -1.41 -25.13
C GLN A 313 12.04 -0.92 -26.33
N THR A 314 11.59 -1.25 -27.53
CA THR A 314 12.19 -0.78 -28.78
C THR A 314 11.83 0.68 -29.04
N PRO A 315 12.56 1.39 -29.93
CA PRO A 315 12.21 2.77 -30.32
C PRO A 315 10.81 2.93 -30.91
N SER A 316 10.23 1.85 -31.44
CA SER A 316 8.86 1.83 -31.98
C SER A 316 7.78 1.77 -30.89
N GLY A 317 8.17 1.46 -29.64
CA GLY A 317 7.27 1.27 -28.51
C GLY A 317 6.95 -0.19 -28.18
N ASP A 318 7.30 -1.13 -29.06
CA ASP A 318 7.13 -2.57 -28.84
C ASP A 318 8.10 -3.14 -27.81
N PHE A 319 7.81 -4.33 -27.27
CA PHE A 319 8.64 -5.02 -26.27
C PHE A 319 9.22 -6.31 -26.82
N GLU A 320 10.55 -6.44 -26.77
CA GLU A 320 11.30 -7.61 -27.23
C GLU A 320 12.08 -8.24 -26.08
N LEU A 321 12.26 -9.57 -26.11
CA LEU A 321 13.06 -10.26 -25.09
C LEU A 321 14.52 -9.79 -25.15
N ILE A 322 15.09 -9.49 -23.99
CA ILE A 322 16.51 -9.12 -23.86
C ILE A 322 17.39 -10.33 -24.17
N ASP A 323 17.00 -11.51 -23.69
CA ASP A 323 17.68 -12.78 -23.94
C ASP A 323 16.62 -13.86 -24.21
N SER A 324 16.64 -14.43 -25.42
CA SER A 324 15.71 -15.48 -25.84
C SER A 324 15.86 -16.80 -25.06
N SER A 325 17.01 -17.01 -24.39
CA SER A 325 17.27 -18.19 -23.55
C SER A 325 16.66 -18.06 -22.16
N GLU A 326 16.41 -16.84 -21.69
CA GLU A 326 15.83 -16.54 -20.38
C GLU A 326 14.35 -16.17 -20.51
N GLN A 327 13.49 -17.15 -20.84
CA GLN A 327 12.06 -16.90 -20.92
C GLN A 327 11.41 -16.80 -19.54
N PRO A 328 10.42 -15.90 -19.33
CA PRO A 328 9.68 -15.80 -18.06
C PRO A 328 9.03 -17.12 -17.63
N THR A 329 8.69 -17.98 -18.60
CA THR A 329 8.02 -19.27 -18.40
C THR A 329 8.94 -20.44 -18.10
N THR A 330 10.26 -20.27 -18.19
CA THR A 330 11.23 -21.37 -18.04
C THR A 330 11.10 -22.11 -16.70
N PHE A 331 10.63 -21.44 -15.66
CA PHE A 331 10.55 -21.98 -14.30
C PHE A 331 9.24 -22.71 -13.97
N ILE A 332 8.23 -22.70 -14.85
CA ILE A 332 6.87 -23.21 -14.55
C ILE A 332 6.69 -24.64 -15.11
N ASN A 333 7.68 -25.51 -14.93
CA ASN A 333 7.66 -26.88 -15.46
C ASN A 333 7.71 -27.97 -14.38
N ASN A 334 7.68 -27.60 -13.10
CA ASN A 334 7.71 -28.56 -12.00
C ASN A 334 6.30 -29.03 -11.67
N LEU A 335 6.05 -30.33 -11.84
CA LEU A 335 4.85 -31.01 -11.33
C LEU A 335 5.03 -31.21 -9.81
N SER A 336 4.56 -30.23 -9.04
CA SER A 336 4.51 -30.35 -7.57
C SER A 336 3.29 -31.19 -7.21
N THR A 337 3.45 -32.17 -6.30
CA THR A 337 2.31 -32.94 -5.79
C THR A 337 1.56 -32.10 -4.75
N GLN A 338 0.29 -32.44 -4.51
CA GLN A 338 -0.49 -31.81 -3.45
C GLN A 338 0.18 -31.96 -2.06
N GLU A 339 0.94 -33.03 -1.86
CA GLU A 339 1.71 -33.25 -0.64
C GLU A 339 2.86 -32.24 -0.50
N ASP A 340 3.58 -31.94 -1.59
CA ASP A 340 4.64 -30.92 -1.57
C ASP A 340 4.09 -29.53 -1.25
N ILE A 341 2.94 -29.19 -1.86
CA ILE A 341 2.25 -27.92 -1.65
C ILE A 341 1.79 -27.81 -0.18
N SER A 342 1.18 -28.87 0.35
CA SER A 342 0.72 -28.90 1.74
C SER A 342 1.86 -28.82 2.73
N LYS A 343 2.99 -29.49 2.45
CA LYS A 343 4.20 -29.42 3.27
C LYS A 343 4.84 -28.03 3.24
N SER A 344 4.84 -27.38 2.08
CA SER A 344 5.48 -26.07 1.92
C SER A 344 4.66 -24.94 2.51
N TYR A 345 3.33 -24.96 2.32
CA TYR A 345 2.48 -23.81 2.64
C TYR A 345 1.49 -24.03 3.77
N GLY A 346 1.37 -25.26 4.30
CA GLY A 346 0.58 -25.55 5.50
C GLY A 346 -0.85 -24.99 5.43
N THR A 347 -1.17 -24.10 6.37
CA THR A 347 -2.51 -23.51 6.54
C THR A 347 -2.97 -22.67 5.35
N TRP A 348 -2.07 -22.17 4.49
CA TRP A 348 -2.47 -21.45 3.27
C TRP A 348 -3.25 -22.34 2.29
N THR A 349 -3.07 -23.67 2.33
CA THR A 349 -3.83 -24.61 1.49
C THR A 349 -5.33 -24.61 1.75
N GLN A 350 -5.76 -24.09 2.91
CA GLN A 350 -7.18 -23.97 3.26
C GLN A 350 -7.79 -22.62 2.82
N VAL A 351 -6.96 -21.68 2.37
CA VAL A 351 -7.35 -20.28 2.14
C VAL A 351 -7.12 -19.85 0.69
N VAL A 352 -6.02 -20.28 0.08
CA VAL A 352 -5.61 -19.90 -1.28
C VAL A 352 -5.90 -21.06 -2.24
N GLY A 353 -6.39 -20.74 -3.44
CA GLY A 353 -6.66 -21.72 -4.48
C GLY A 353 -5.43 -22.58 -4.81
N GLN A 354 -5.66 -23.88 -5.03
CA GLN A 354 -4.58 -24.85 -5.29
C GLN A 354 -3.75 -24.47 -6.53
N ASP A 355 -4.39 -23.98 -7.59
CA ASP A 355 -3.74 -23.55 -8.84
C ASP A 355 -2.72 -22.41 -8.61
N VAL A 356 -3.05 -21.48 -7.71
CA VAL A 356 -2.18 -20.37 -7.31
C VAL A 356 -0.97 -20.89 -6.53
N LEU A 357 -1.21 -21.78 -5.58
CA LEU A 357 -0.14 -22.36 -4.75
C LEU A 357 0.83 -23.18 -5.61
N GLU A 358 0.30 -24.03 -6.50
CA GLU A 358 1.09 -24.79 -7.46
C GLU A 358 1.94 -23.87 -8.34
N TYR A 359 1.34 -22.81 -8.89
CA TYR A 359 2.05 -21.84 -9.72
C TYR A 359 3.23 -21.16 -8.98
N VAL A 360 2.97 -20.64 -7.77
CA VAL A 360 3.99 -19.96 -6.96
C VAL A 360 5.09 -20.93 -6.55
N HIS A 361 4.73 -22.15 -6.16
CA HIS A 361 5.70 -23.18 -5.75
C HIS A 361 6.60 -23.59 -6.91
N SER A 362 6.01 -23.94 -8.06
CA SER A 362 6.77 -24.40 -9.22
C SER A 362 7.74 -23.33 -9.72
N TYR A 363 7.28 -22.07 -9.80
CA TYR A 363 8.14 -20.94 -10.13
C TYR A 363 9.30 -20.78 -9.14
N ALA A 364 9.02 -20.79 -7.84
CA ALA A 364 10.04 -20.60 -6.80
C ALA A 364 11.10 -21.70 -6.83
N MET A 365 10.69 -22.97 -6.93
CA MET A 365 11.63 -24.10 -7.02
C MET A 365 12.51 -23.99 -8.27
N GLY A 366 11.93 -23.64 -9.41
CA GLY A 366 12.67 -23.44 -10.66
C GLY A 366 13.67 -22.29 -10.56
N LYS A 367 13.23 -21.13 -10.08
CA LYS A 367 14.06 -19.90 -10.00
C LYS A 367 15.18 -20.01 -8.97
N LEU A 368 14.93 -20.68 -7.84
CA LEU A 368 15.92 -20.87 -6.77
C LEU A 368 16.89 -22.03 -7.05
N GLY A 369 16.68 -22.80 -8.12
CA GLY A 369 17.50 -23.96 -8.45
C GLY A 369 17.35 -25.11 -7.46
N ILE A 370 16.26 -25.13 -6.70
CA ILE A 370 15.96 -26.19 -5.72
C ILE A 370 15.35 -27.35 -6.51
N ARG A 371 16.20 -28.26 -6.98
CA ARG A 371 15.77 -29.58 -7.47
C ARG A 371 15.49 -30.46 -6.26
N LYS A 372 14.39 -31.21 -6.30
CA LYS A 372 14.08 -32.21 -5.28
C LYS A 372 15.16 -33.27 -5.17
#